data_AF-A0A2S9FWB5-F1
#
_entry.id   AF-A0A2S9FWB5-F1
#
_cell.length_a   1.000
_cell.length_b   1.000
_cell.length_c   1.000
_cell.angle_alpha   90.00
_cell.angle_beta   90.00
_cell.angle_gamma   90.00
#
_symmetry.space_group_name_H-M   'P 1'
#
loop_
_entity.id
_entity.type
_entity.pdbx_description
1 polymer ?
#
loop_
_entity_poly.entity_id
_entity_poly.type
_entity_poly.pdbx_seq_one_letter_code
_entity_poly.pdbx_strand_id
1 'polypeptide(L)'
;SFHLGYHGLPIPGLLPGFGHVGLGGSLGWADPETGLAFGFVHHRLLTPLVVSDQAGFVATAALIRRGAALARKNGHRRVREYGAP
;
A
#
# COMPACT_ATOMS: atom_id res chain seq x y z
N SER A 1 11.26 12.18 5.07
CA SER A 1 10.33 11.09 5.42
C SER A 1 10.85 10.24 6.56
N PHE A 2 12.11 9.79 6.54
CA PHE A 2 12.66 8.84 7.52
C PHE A 2 12.51 9.27 9.00
N HIS A 3 12.68 10.56 9.31
CA HIS A 3 12.53 11.09 10.68
C HIS A 3 11.08 11.22 11.17
N LEU A 4 10.08 10.96 10.31
CA LEU A 4 8.66 10.96 10.66
C LEU A 4 8.08 9.54 10.78
N GLY A 5 8.94 8.51 10.75
CA GLY A 5 8.53 7.10 10.79
C GLY A 5 8.07 6.52 9.45
N TYR A 6 8.12 7.31 8.37
CA TYR A 6 7.80 6.86 7.02
C TYR A 6 9.05 6.61 6.18
N HIS A 7 9.05 5.54 5.41
CA HIS A 7 10.12 5.10 4.55
C HIS A 7 9.66 5.14 3.09
N GLY A 8 10.55 5.55 2.19
CA GLY A 8 10.44 5.23 0.77
C GLY A 8 11.27 3.99 0.46
N LEU A 9 11.04 3.35 -0.69
CA LEU A 9 11.93 2.27 -1.13
C LEU A 9 13.21 2.85 -1.74
N PRO A 10 14.39 2.31 -1.40
CA PRO A 10 15.65 2.73 -1.99
C PRO A 10 15.85 2.21 -3.43
N ILE A 11 14.79 1.67 -4.06
CA ILE A 11 14.79 1.11 -5.42
C ILE A 11 13.95 2.05 -6.29
N PRO A 12 14.58 2.88 -7.14
CA PRO A 12 13.87 3.80 -8.02
C PRO A 12 12.81 3.09 -8.87
N GLY A 13 11.61 3.66 -8.94
CA GLY A 13 10.51 3.16 -9.77
C GLY A 13 9.73 1.95 -9.23
N LEU A 14 10.23 1.25 -8.21
CA LEU A 14 9.55 0.05 -7.67
C LEU A 14 8.25 0.40 -6.95
N LEU A 15 8.29 1.37 -6.05
CA LEU A 15 7.10 1.90 -5.37
C LEU A 15 7.30 3.38 -5.04
N PRO A 16 6.77 4.31 -5.86
CA PRO A 16 6.85 5.74 -5.58
C PRO A 16 6.04 6.09 -4.32
N GLY A 17 6.40 7.19 -3.66
CA GLY A 17 5.76 7.65 -2.43
C GLY A 17 6.47 7.19 -1.15
N PHE A 18 5.73 7.17 -0.05
CA PHE A 18 6.25 6.86 1.27
C PHE A 18 5.20 6.15 2.14
N GLY A 19 5.66 5.39 3.14
CA GLY A 19 4.79 4.66 4.04
C GLY A 19 5.54 3.87 5.09
N HIS A 20 4.90 2.86 5.67
CA HIS A 20 5.55 1.98 6.65
C HIS A 20 5.01 0.55 6.49
N VAL A 21 5.93 -0.44 6.52
CA VAL A 21 5.58 -1.86 6.54
C VAL A 21 5.81 -2.36 7.96
N GLY A 22 4.72 -2.65 8.65
CA GLY A 22 4.73 -3.23 9.99
C GLY A 22 5.21 -4.68 9.97
N LEU A 23 5.58 -5.16 11.16
CA LEU A 23 6.03 -6.53 11.34
C LEU A 23 4.96 -7.52 10.86
N GLY A 24 5.36 -8.43 9.98
CA GLY A 24 4.50 -9.47 9.44
C GLY A 24 3.77 -9.09 8.16
N GLY A 25 3.87 -7.86 7.65
CA GLY A 25 3.39 -7.51 6.30
C GLY A 25 2.22 -6.54 6.22
N SER A 26 1.64 -6.11 7.34
CA SER A 26 0.66 -5.01 7.32
C SER A 26 1.35 -3.69 6.95
N LEU A 27 0.67 -2.80 6.22
CA LEU A 27 1.28 -1.55 5.76
C LEU A 27 0.28 -0.41 5.54
N GLY A 28 0.82 0.81 5.51
CA GLY A 28 0.18 2.00 4.96
C GLY A 28 1.14 2.72 4.03
N TRP A 29 0.64 3.23 2.89
CA TRP A 29 1.44 3.89 1.86
C TRP A 29 0.68 5.05 1.21
N ALA A 30 1.39 6.11 0.85
CA ALA A 30 0.88 7.27 0.14
C ALA A 30 1.80 7.66 -1.02
N ASP A 31 1.22 7.87 -2.19
CA ASP A 31 1.83 8.40 -3.39
C ASP A 31 1.14 9.74 -3.75
N PRO A 32 1.70 10.88 -3.30
CA PRO A 32 1.10 12.20 -3.50
C PRO A 32 1.03 12.61 -4.97
N GLU A 33 1.99 12.19 -5.81
CA GLU A 33 2.01 12.56 -7.24
C GLU A 33 0.79 12.02 -7.97
N THR A 34 0.34 10.83 -7.60
CA THR A 34 -0.85 10.21 -8.17
C THR A 34 -2.11 10.41 -7.34
N GLY A 35 -2.02 11.04 -6.16
CA GLY A 35 -3.12 11.20 -5.20
C GLY A 35 -3.66 9.86 -4.69
N LEU A 36 -2.83 8.82 -4.61
CA LEU A 36 -3.21 7.48 -4.18
C LEU A 36 -2.69 7.22 -2.77
N ALA A 37 -3.53 6.68 -1.89
CA ALA A 37 -3.12 6.12 -0.61
C ALA A 37 -3.82 4.78 -0.40
N PHE A 38 -3.15 3.84 0.26
CA PHE A 38 -3.71 2.54 0.57
C PHE A 38 -3.11 1.97 1.86
N GLY A 39 -3.89 1.09 2.50
CA GLY A 39 -3.45 0.29 3.63
C GLY A 39 -3.84 -1.16 3.42
N PHE A 40 -3.02 -2.05 3.96
CA PHE A 40 -3.27 -3.50 3.97
C PHE A 40 -3.05 -4.01 5.39
N VAL A 41 -4.06 -4.68 5.93
CA VAL A 41 -4.05 -5.19 7.31
C VAL A 41 -4.42 -6.67 7.27
N HIS A 42 -3.64 -7.48 7.98
CA HIS A 42 -3.91 -8.89 8.17
C HIS A 42 -3.34 -9.37 9.51
N HIS A 43 -3.82 -10.50 10.02
CA HIS A 43 -3.47 -11.00 11.35
C HIS A 43 -2.50 -12.19 11.35
N ARG A 44 -1.84 -12.50 10.22
CA ARG A 44 -1.04 -13.72 10.03
C ARG A 44 0.37 -13.64 10.62
N LEU A 45 0.46 -13.15 11.85
CA LEU A 45 1.73 -13.00 12.55
C LEU A 45 2.30 -14.40 12.90
N LEU A 46 3.62 -14.60 12.69
CA LEU A 46 4.35 -15.84 13.02
C LEU A 46 3.89 -17.11 12.26
N THR A 47 3.38 -16.95 11.05
CA THR A 47 3.13 -18.10 10.15
C THR A 47 4.38 -18.43 9.32
N PRO A 48 4.48 -19.64 8.72
CA PRO A 48 5.54 -19.95 7.75
C PRO A 48 5.57 -19.00 6.54
N LEU A 49 4.49 -18.24 6.33
CA LEU A 49 4.34 -17.28 5.24
C LEU A 49 4.81 -15.87 5.63
N VAL A 50 5.38 -15.67 6.83
CA VAL A 50 5.80 -14.34 7.31
C VAL A 50 6.80 -13.65 6.37
N VAL A 51 7.72 -14.40 5.74
CA VAL A 51 8.68 -13.83 4.78
C VAL A 51 7.95 -13.35 3.52
N SER A 52 7.03 -14.16 2.99
CA SER A 52 6.21 -13.76 1.85
C SER A 52 5.27 -12.62 2.19
N ASP A 53 4.71 -12.58 3.39
CA ASP A 53 3.80 -11.52 3.83
C ASP A 53 4.57 -10.20 4.00
N GLN A 54 5.80 -10.25 4.55
CA GLN A 54 6.68 -9.09 4.69
C GLN A 54 7.09 -8.47 3.35
N ALA A 55 7.35 -9.29 2.32
CA ALA A 55 7.76 -8.83 0.99
C ALA A 55 6.57 -8.58 0.04
N GLY A 56 5.41 -9.18 0.31
CA GLY A 56 4.24 -9.20 -0.55
C GLY A 56 3.60 -7.82 -0.78
N PHE A 57 3.98 -6.82 0.01
CA PHE A 57 3.50 -5.45 -0.16
C PHE A 57 3.87 -4.87 -1.54
N VAL A 58 5.00 -5.25 -2.15
CA VAL A 58 5.39 -4.77 -3.48
C VAL A 58 4.39 -5.24 -4.54
N ALA A 59 4.06 -6.53 -4.53
CA ALA A 59 3.09 -7.11 -5.45
C ALA A 59 1.69 -6.53 -5.22
N THR A 60 1.29 -6.43 -3.95
CA THR A 60 0.00 -5.84 -3.55
C THR A 60 -0.13 -4.38 -4.00
N ALA A 61 0.93 -3.58 -3.80
CA ALA A 61 0.98 -2.19 -4.23
C ALA A 61 0.90 -2.06 -5.76
N ALA A 62 1.58 -2.92 -6.52
CA ALA A 62 1.50 -2.94 -7.97
C ALA A 62 0.07 -3.22 -8.47
N LEU A 63 -0.62 -4.19 -7.85
CA LEU A 63 -2.01 -4.52 -8.16
C LEU A 63 -2.96 -3.37 -7.82
N ILE A 64 -2.80 -2.73 -6.66
CA ILE A 64 -3.61 -1.57 -6.25
C ILE A 64 -3.43 -0.41 -7.24
N ARG A 65 -2.18 -0.08 -7.61
CA ARG A 65 -1.88 0.98 -8.58
C ARG A 65 -2.51 0.69 -9.95
N ARG A 66 -2.42 -0.57 -10.41
CA ARG A 66 -3.08 -1.01 -11.65
C ARG A 66 -4.59 -0.87 -11.57
N GLY A 67 -5.19 -1.29 -10.46
CA GLY A 67 -6.63 -1.16 -10.20
C GLY A 67 -7.08 0.31 -10.22
N ALA A 68 -6.34 1.19 -9.53
CA ALA A 68 -6.62 2.62 -9.50
C ALA A 68 -6.53 3.26 -10.91
N ALA A 69 -5.51 2.89 -11.71
CA ALA A 69 -5.38 3.37 -13.08
C ALA A 69 -6.55 2.92 -13.97
N LEU A 70 -6.97 1.66 -13.85
CA LEU A 70 -8.12 1.12 -14.59
C LEU A 70 -9.44 1.78 -14.16
N ALA A 71 -9.64 2.00 -12.86
CA ALA A 71 -10.82 2.69 -12.32
C ALA A 71 -10.89 4.15 -12.76
N ARG A 72 -9.75 4.84 -12.89
CA ARG A 72 -9.69 6.19 -13.45
C ARG A 72 -10.01 6.20 -14.95
N LYS A 73 -9.50 5.22 -15.70
CA LYS A 73 -9.77 5.08 -17.14
C LYS A 73 -11.24 4.79 -17.45
N ASN A 74 -11.85 3.89 -16.69
CA ASN A 74 -13.22 3.40 -16.95
C ASN A 74 -14.31 4.19 -16.22
N GLY A 75 -13.92 5.17 -15.39
CA GLY A 75 -14.81 5.84 -14.45
C GLY A 75 -14.96 5.05 -13.15
N HIS A 76 -15.06 5.77 -12.04
CA HIS A 76 -15.29 5.22 -10.71
C HIS A 76 -16.24 6.11 -9.92
N ARG A 77 -17.00 5.51 -9.00
CA ARG A 77 -17.88 6.22 -8.07
C ARG A 77 -17.25 6.22 -6.68
N ARG A 78 -17.25 7.39 -6.03
CA ARG A 78 -16.90 7.48 -4.60
C ARG A 78 -17.94 6.75 -3.77
N VAL A 79 -17.51 5.80 -2.96
CA VAL A 79 -18.35 5.12 -1.97
C VAL A 79 -18.11 5.81 -0.63
N ARG A 80 -19.09 6.58 -0.15
CA ARG A 80 -19.02 7.32 1.13
C ARG A 80 -19.56 6.51 2.31
N GLU A 81 -20.24 5.41 2.01
CA GLU A 81 -21.05 4.62 2.94
C GLU A 81 -20.20 3.69 3.83
N TYR A 82 -18.96 3.40 3.42
CA TYR A 82 -18.02 2.55 4.14
C TYR A 82 -16.81 3.37 4.58
N GLY A 83 -16.87 3.89 5.80
CA GLY A 83 -15.78 4.57 6.49
C GLY A 83 -15.97 4.42 8.01
N ALA A 84 -14.90 4.61 8.79
CA ALA A 84 -15.06 4.83 10.22
C ALA A 84 -15.95 6.09 10.42
N PRO A 85 -16.87 6.08 11.39
CA PRO A 85 -17.80 7.18 11.64
C PRO A 85 -17.10 8.53 11.89
#